data_AF-A0A537PHJ5-F1
#
_entry.id   AF-A0A537PHJ5-F1
#
_cell.length_a   1.000
_cell.length_b   1.000
_cell.length_c   1.000
_cell.angle_alpha   90.00
_cell.angle_beta   90.00
_cell.angle_gamma   90.00
#
_symmetry.space_group_name_H-M   'P 1'
#
loop_
_entity.id
_entity.type
_entity.pdbx_description
1 polymer ?
#
loop_
_entity_poly.entity_id
_entity_poly.type
_entity_poly.pdbx_seq_one_letter_code
_entity_poly.pdbx_strand_id
1 'polypeptide(L)'
;WPIMRRQATAARRQPAGESRRAKVARYLAHCIDRVTGNEDAQLIKWSWESMQSSGFSSMILSDLEAGVRDYHDKLRETIPVVALNDKPAKGQVKTINQTLLSARH
;
A
#
# COMPACT_ATOMS: atom_id res chain seq x y z
N TRP A 1 2.69 -1.62 16.23
CA TRP A 1 2.98 -2.19 14.91
C TRP A 1 4.50 -2.30 14.70
N PRO A 2 5.15 -3.43 15.05
CA PRO A 2 6.61 -3.52 15.09
C PRO A 2 7.29 -3.70 13.72
N ILE A 3 6.53 -3.87 12.64
CA ILE A 3 7.04 -4.37 11.36
C ILE A 3 7.73 -3.27 10.52
N MET A 4 7.63 -1.99 10.90
CA MET A 4 8.27 -0.87 10.18
C MET A 4 9.64 -0.44 10.74
N ARG A 5 10.28 -1.22 11.62
CA ARG A 5 11.66 -0.94 12.07
C ARG A 5 12.67 -1.88 11.41
N ARG A 6 12.82 -1.70 10.10
CA ARG A 6 14.03 -1.93 9.30
C ARG A 6 13.61 -1.66 7.86
N GLN A 7 13.68 -0.40 7.43
CA GLN A 7 13.95 -0.20 6.00
C GLN A 7 15.31 -0.85 5.79
N ALA A 8 15.31 -2.02 5.16
CA ALA A 8 16.51 -2.70 4.75
C ALA A 8 17.34 -1.66 3.99
N THR A 9 18.53 -1.37 4.50
CA THR A 9 19.61 -0.84 3.66
C THR A 9 19.87 -1.93 2.63
N ALA A 10 19.07 -1.95 1.56
CA ALA A 10 19.47 -2.58 0.33
C ALA A 10 20.88 -2.04 0.10
N ALA A 11 21.88 -2.92 0.13
CA ALA A 11 23.25 -2.56 -0.18
C ALA A 11 23.25 -2.10 -1.64
N ARG A 12 22.94 -0.82 -1.88
CA ARG A 12 22.78 -0.28 -3.22
C ARG A 12 24.19 -0.21 -3.79
N ARG A 13 24.45 -1.12 -4.73
CA ARG A 13 25.72 -1.26 -5.46
C ARG A 13 26.17 0.13 -5.90
N GLN A 14 27.32 0.57 -5.41
CA GLN A 14 27.97 1.77 -5.93
C GLN A 14 28.35 1.48 -7.40
N PRO A 15 27.91 2.32 -8.36
CA PRO A 15 28.38 2.19 -9.74
C PRO A 15 29.90 2.39 -9.79
N ALA A 16 30.60 1.52 -10.52
CA ALA A 16 32.03 1.69 -10.74
C ALA A 16 32.28 3.00 -11.52
N GLY A 17 33.29 3.77 -11.11
CA GLY A 17 33.63 5.04 -11.77
C GLY A 17 32.70 6.22 -11.44
N GLU A 18 31.85 6.11 -10.42
CA GLU A 18 30.95 7.21 -10.05
C GLU A 18 31.69 8.49 -9.61
N SER A 19 31.28 9.63 -10.17
CA SER A 19 31.81 10.94 -9.76
C SER A 19 31.45 11.33 -8.33
N ARG A 20 32.25 12.21 -7.71
CA ARG A 20 31.96 12.75 -6.37
C ARG A 20 30.57 13.38 -6.27
N ARG A 21 30.10 14.08 -7.32
CA ARG A 21 28.78 14.72 -7.36
C ARG A 21 27.66 13.69 -7.32
N ALA A 22 27.77 12.63 -8.13
CA ALA A 22 26.78 11.56 -8.15
C ALA A 22 26.72 10.80 -6.81
N LYS A 23 27.87 10.57 -6.17
CA LYS A 23 27.92 10.00 -4.82
C LYS A 23 27.14 10.83 -3.80
N VAL A 24 27.31 12.15 -3.80
CA VAL A 24 26.58 13.07 -2.91
C VAL A 24 25.08 13.10 -3.26
N ALA A 25 24.73 13.16 -4.55
CA ALA A 25 23.34 13.14 -4.99
C ALA A 25 22.61 11.86 -4.53
N ARG A 26 23.22 10.68 -4.66
CA ARG A 26 22.64 9.43 -4.14
C ARG A 26 22.46 9.46 -2.63
N TYR A 27 23.45 9.98 -1.90
CA TYR A 27 23.35 10.09 -0.44
C TYR A 27 22.17 10.98 -0.03
N LEU A 28 22.01 12.15 -0.66
CA LEU A 28 20.91 13.06 -0.38
C LEU A 28 19.55 12.46 -0.77
N ALA A 29 19.47 11.81 -1.94
CA ALA A 29 18.26 11.09 -2.37
C ALA A 29 17.86 10.03 -1.33
N HIS A 30 18.83 9.30 -0.78
CA HIS A 30 18.56 8.32 0.27
C HIS A 30 18.04 8.96 1.57
N CYS A 31 18.58 10.12 1.94
CA CYS A 31 18.06 10.86 3.09
C CYS A 31 16.61 11.28 2.89
N ILE A 32 16.26 11.73 1.69
CA ILE A 32 14.88 12.08 1.30
C ILE A 32 13.99 10.83 1.38
N ASP A 33 14.34 9.73 0.68
CA ASP A 33 13.59 8.45 0.69
C ASP A 33 13.27 7.97 2.12
N ARG A 34 14.22 8.13 3.04
CA ARG A 34 14.07 7.70 4.43
C ARG A 34 13.04 8.54 5.19
N VAL A 35 13.04 9.86 4.95
CA VAL A 35 12.09 10.77 5.60
C VAL A 35 10.70 10.60 4.99
N THR A 36 10.59 10.61 3.67
CA THR A 36 9.32 10.44 2.96
C THR A 36 8.68 9.08 3.25
N GLY A 37 9.47 8.01 3.32
CA GLY A 37 8.95 6.69 3.69
C GLY A 37 8.38 6.63 5.12
N ASN A 38 8.86 7.47 6.05
CA ASN A 38 8.26 7.57 7.38
C ASN A 38 6.97 8.40 7.35
N GLU A 39 6.92 9.45 6.55
CA GLU A 39 5.72 10.27 6.33
C GLU A 39 4.60 9.44 5.72
N ASP A 40 4.89 8.70 4.64
CA ASP A 40 3.95 7.78 3.98
C ASP A 40 3.39 6.74 4.95
N ALA A 41 4.25 6.20 5.83
CA ALA A 41 3.82 5.25 6.85
C ALA A 41 2.82 5.85 7.85
N GLN A 42 3.01 7.11 8.25
CA GLN A 42 2.06 7.79 9.11
C GLN A 42 0.75 8.13 8.39
N LEU A 43 0.83 8.56 7.12
CA LEU A 43 -0.35 8.82 6.31
C LEU A 43 -1.23 7.56 6.18
N ILE A 44 -0.63 6.41 5.84
CA ILE A 44 -1.34 5.12 5.77
C ILE A 44 -2.00 4.79 7.11
N LYS A 45 -1.29 4.99 8.22
CA LYS A 45 -1.81 4.69 9.55
C LYS A 45 -3.03 5.56 9.87
N TRP A 46 -2.93 6.87 9.68
CA TRP A 46 -4.03 7.78 9.96
C TRP A 46 -5.23 7.55 9.05
N SER A 47 -5.01 7.26 7.77
CA SER A 47 -6.10 6.88 6.86
C SER A 47 -6.81 5.62 7.33
N TRP A 48 -6.07 4.58 7.73
CA TRP A 48 -6.67 3.34 8.24
C TRP A 48 -7.41 3.52 9.58
N GLU A 49 -6.88 4.34 10.49
CA GLU A 49 -7.55 4.66 11.76
C GLU A 49 -8.82 5.50 11.52
N SER A 50 -8.76 6.47 10.61
CA SER A 50 -9.90 7.32 10.23
C SER A 50 -11.03 6.49 9.61
N MET A 51 -10.72 5.54 8.73
CA MET A 51 -11.72 4.67 8.08
C MET A 51 -12.47 3.75 9.05
N GLN A 52 -11.96 3.54 10.26
CA GLN A 52 -12.65 2.76 11.31
C GLN A 52 -13.56 3.62 12.20
N SER A 53 -13.51 4.94 12.05
CA SER A 53 -14.35 5.88 12.79
C SER A 53 -15.79 5.85 12.29
N SER A 54 -16.74 6.08 13.19
CA SER A 54 -18.15 6.32 12.83
C SER A 54 -18.37 7.57 11.99
N GLY A 55 -17.39 8.50 11.97
CA GLY A 55 -17.43 9.69 11.13
C GLY A 55 -17.03 9.44 9.66
N PHE A 56 -16.51 8.26 9.34
CA PHE A 56 -16.17 7.89 7.97
C PHE A 56 -17.34 7.19 7.29
N SER A 57 -17.80 7.73 6.16
CA SER A 57 -18.92 7.15 5.40
C SER A 57 -18.44 6.39 4.16
N SER A 58 -17.61 7.03 3.32
CA SER A 58 -17.12 6.46 2.08
C SER A 58 -15.92 7.25 1.56
N MET A 59 -15.24 6.71 0.54
CA MET A 59 -14.09 7.34 -0.10
C MET A 59 -14.50 8.01 -1.41
N ILE A 60 -14.09 9.28 -1.58
CA ILE A 60 -14.22 10.02 -2.83
C ILE A 60 -12.81 10.16 -3.41
N LEU A 61 -12.62 9.72 -4.65
CA LEU A 61 -11.36 9.80 -5.36
C LEU A 61 -11.43 10.88 -6.44
N SER A 62 -10.39 11.70 -6.51
CA SER A 62 -10.17 12.68 -7.58
C SER A 62 -9.76 12.01 -8.90
N ASP A 63 -9.78 12.77 -9.99
CA ASP A 63 -9.32 12.28 -11.31
C ASP A 63 -7.83 11.89 -11.31
N LEU A 64 -7.02 12.50 -10.44
CA LEU A 64 -5.60 12.16 -10.28
C LEU A 64 -5.39 10.80 -9.59
N GLU A 65 -6.42 10.28 -8.93
CA GLU A 65 -6.38 9.02 -8.18
C GLU A 65 -6.99 7.86 -8.97
N ALA A 66 -7.14 8.00 -10.30
CA ALA A 66 -7.62 6.93 -11.17
C ALA A 66 -6.85 5.61 -10.98
N GLY A 67 -5.53 5.67 -10.78
CA GLY A 67 -4.73 4.48 -10.50
C GLY A 67 -5.09 3.76 -9.20
N VAL A 68 -5.55 4.50 -8.17
CA VAL A 68 -6.04 3.92 -6.90
C VAL A 68 -7.35 3.17 -7.16
N ARG A 69 -8.25 3.78 -7.94
CA ARG A 69 -9.51 3.16 -8.35
C ARG A 69 -9.25 1.86 -9.13
N ASP A 70 -8.43 1.94 -10.18
CA ASP A 70 -8.12 0.80 -11.05
C ASP A 70 -7.50 -0.36 -10.27
N TYR A 71 -6.60 -0.05 -9.33
CA TYR A 71 -6.02 -1.05 -8.45
C TYR A 71 -7.07 -1.76 -7.59
N HIS A 72 -7.97 -1.00 -6.95
CA HIS A 72 -9.05 -1.56 -6.15
C HIS A 72 -10.04 -2.37 -7.00
N ASP A 73 -10.33 -1.93 -8.21
CA ASP A 73 -11.22 -2.65 -9.13
C ASP A 73 -10.60 -3.97 -9.55
N LYS A 74 -9.29 -3.99 -9.86
CA LYS A 74 -8.58 -5.23 -10.16
C LYS A 74 -8.57 -6.20 -8.98
N LEU A 75 -8.46 -5.68 -7.75
CA LEU A 75 -8.57 -6.51 -6.55
C LEU A 75 -9.97 -7.11 -6.41
N ARG A 76 -11.06 -6.36 -6.66
CA ARG A 76 -12.44 -6.88 -6.59
C ARG A 76 -12.76 -7.87 -7.70
N GLU A 77 -12.10 -7.74 -8.84
CA GLU A 77 -12.17 -8.72 -9.92
C GLU A 77 -11.49 -10.03 -9.50
N THR A 78 -10.24 -9.93 -9.01
CA THR A 78 -9.36 -11.08 -8.76
C THR A 78 -9.65 -11.78 -7.43
N ILE A 79 -10.01 -11.02 -6.40
CA ILE A 79 -10.21 -11.45 -5.01
C ILE A 79 -11.56 -10.88 -4.53
N PRO A 80 -12.70 -11.34 -5.07
CA PRO A 80 -14.02 -10.74 -4.83
C PRO A 80 -14.44 -10.63 -3.36
N VAL A 81 -13.87 -11.44 -2.45
CA VAL A 81 -14.15 -11.32 -1.02
C VAL A 81 -13.77 -9.94 -0.44
N VAL A 82 -12.90 -9.16 -1.12
CA VAL A 82 -12.56 -7.79 -0.72
C VAL A 82 -13.69 -6.79 -0.92
N ALA A 83 -14.72 -7.14 -1.69
CA ALA A 83 -15.89 -6.28 -1.93
C ALA A 83 -16.96 -6.40 -0.84
N LEU A 84 -16.79 -7.29 0.14
CA LEU A 84 -17.72 -7.42 1.26
C LEU A 84 -17.59 -6.22 2.20
N ASN A 85 -18.73 -5.70 2.64
CA ASN A 85 -18.78 -4.62 3.62
C ASN A 85 -18.25 -5.08 4.98
N ASP A 86 -18.59 -6.30 5.37
CA ASP A 86 -18.20 -6.87 6.64
C ASP A 86 -17.02 -7.82 6.50
N LYS A 87 -16.14 -7.77 7.51
CA LYS A 87 -15.00 -8.67 7.60
C LYS A 87 -15.49 -10.13 7.71
N PRO A 88 -15.01 -11.04 6.83
CA PRO A 88 -15.31 -12.46 6.95
C PRO A 88 -14.87 -13.06 8.29
N ALA A 89 -15.58 -14.09 8.76
CA ALA A 89 -15.14 -14.82 9.94
C ALA A 89 -13.77 -15.46 9.70
N LYS A 90 -13.03 -15.69 10.79
CA LYS A 90 -11.66 -16.22 10.74
C LYS A 90 -11.65 -17.55 9.99
N GLY A 91 -10.76 -17.67 8.99
CA GLY A 91 -10.61 -18.88 8.17
C GLY A 91 -11.57 -18.98 6.98
N GLN A 92 -12.56 -18.09 6.83
CA GLN A 92 -13.55 -18.19 5.76
C GLN A 92 -13.17 -17.49 4.45
N VAL A 93 -12.13 -16.64 4.47
CA VAL A 93 -11.73 -15.81 3.32
C VAL A 93 -11.59 -16.62 2.03
N LYS A 94 -10.85 -17.74 2.07
CA LYS A 94 -10.61 -18.59 0.89
C LYS A 94 -11.93 -19.18 0.37
N THR A 95 -12.74 -19.75 1.26
CA THR A 95 -14.01 -20.39 0.89
C THR A 95 -14.96 -19.40 0.25
N ILE A 96 -15.19 -18.25 0.89
CA ILE A 96 -16.08 -17.21 0.37
C ILE A 96 -15.57 -16.68 -0.96
N ASN A 97 -14.28 -16.43 -1.09
CA ASN A 97 -13.70 -15.97 -2.35
C ASN A 97 -13.93 -16.96 -3.48
N GLN A 98 -13.75 -18.25 -3.24
CA GLN A 98 -13.99 -19.29 -4.24
C GLN A 98 -15.47 -19.39 -4.61
N THR A 99 -16.37 -19.33 -3.63
CA THR A 99 -17.82 -19.29 -3.90
C THR A 99 -18.20 -18.11 -4.80
N LEU A 100 -17.67 -16.91 -4.51
CA LEU A 100 -17.93 -15.71 -5.30
C LEU A 100 -17.34 -15.78 -6.72
N LEU A 101 -16.17 -16.42 -6.88
CA LEU A 101 -15.60 -16.66 -8.21
C LEU A 101 -16.44 -17.66 -9.01
N SER A 102 -16.85 -18.77 -8.41
CA SER A 102 -17.68 -19.78 -9.08
C SER A 102 -19.05 -19.24 -9.49
N ALA A 103 -19.64 -18.33 -8.71
CA ALA A 103 -20.94 -17.73 -9.03
C ALA A 103 -20.90 -16.69 -10.16
N ARG A 104 -19.71 -16.29 -10.62
CA ARG A 104 -19.54 -15.37 -11.76
C ARG A 104 -19.44 -16.09 -13.11
N HIS A 105 -19.28 -17.42 -13.09
CA HIS A 105 -19.26 -18.30 -14.26
C HIS A 105 -20.62 -18.92 -14.49
#